data_AF-A0AAW1SE78-F1
#
_entry.id   AF-A0AAW1SE78-F1
#
_cell.length_a   1.000
_cell.length_b   1.000
_cell.length_c   1.000
_cell.angle_alpha   90.00
_cell.angle_beta   90.00
_cell.angle_gamma   90.00
#
_symmetry.space_group_name_H-M   'P 1'
#
loop_
_entity.id
_entity.type
_entity.pdbx_description
1 polymer ?
#
loop_
_entity_poly.entity_id
_entity_poly.type
_entity_poly.pdbx_seq_one_letter_code
_entity_poly.pdbx_strand_id
1 'polypeptide(L)'
;MSNAAAVKRNTTPPQSEQTSGEAAGQSKASDGHLSSGKDPKFLCGVGLSVYQTSGCPNSNWSEFETSNYFDSRIQLRFSGGDLSALDPVTNSAKLQTVCEADWEVGPPHIVTGDVLGEGNGFFWRTWKDDIKRAAELGCNSLRISIEWALIEPKRGTYDHWAVQRYHDIFKEIIAQGMEPNVTLHWFVHPAWFEHIGAFLKEQNIAIFVDFAKFAFSEFRAYSKLWVTFNEPAVSSLCGFIAGNHPPGKFLQYRKAGTWLCNMLRAHADTYKAIRALPGGKEVEIGLVHNVFWTEPKYKGPFAAYIRGAVAFGNLTWGNETVMNFLKKGWFHYWVPFRRHVKYQYPDGKPGCDFFGLNHYSRGVVNALLVPDKKGPGKIADMGYQIYPPSIYRAVAYASELGVPIYVTENGIPSKKDDDSREEWINGYLTELEEAVKDGFDVRGYMYWTLIDNYEWNFAFELKFGLYSYDDDEAKTRHKRKGSEALTRWYKDMPERVGKLLAERRERGTPPVPASKRKGLCDKREAEFLRKLGLDHDQITKMMPNNYDPVVAGTREGQEVH
;
A
#
# COMPACT_ATOMS: atom_id res chain seq x y z
N MET A 1 71.50 47.54 -24.98
CA MET A 1 72.22 48.13 -23.84
C MET A 1 71.73 47.39 -22.60
N SER A 2 72.38 46.28 -22.20
CA SER A 2 73.60 46.14 -21.36
C SER A 2 73.15 45.53 -20.02
N ASN A 3 73.24 44.20 -19.86
CA ASN A 3 74.31 43.46 -19.18
C ASN A 3 74.58 43.87 -17.72
N ALA A 4 74.31 42.94 -16.78
CA ALA A 4 75.31 42.20 -15.99
C ALA A 4 74.99 42.00 -14.48
N ALA A 5 75.12 40.73 -14.08
CA ALA A 5 75.76 40.19 -12.87
C ALA A 5 75.09 40.21 -11.46
N ALA A 6 74.66 38.99 -11.06
CA ALA A 6 75.00 38.20 -9.85
C ALA A 6 75.24 38.84 -8.47
N VAL A 7 74.67 38.23 -7.40
CA VAL A 7 75.38 37.46 -6.32
C VAL A 7 74.37 36.86 -5.30
N LYS A 8 74.68 35.64 -4.82
CA LYS A 8 73.99 34.77 -3.83
C LYS A 8 73.81 35.38 -2.42
N ARG A 9 72.82 34.87 -1.67
CA ARG A 9 72.97 34.37 -0.28
C ARG A 9 71.81 33.48 0.19
N ASN A 10 72.17 32.40 0.88
CA ASN A 10 71.33 31.40 1.55
C ASN A 10 70.52 31.97 2.71
N THR A 11 69.34 31.40 2.99
CA THR A 11 68.92 31.02 4.36
C THR A 11 67.82 29.95 4.33
N THR A 12 68.05 28.91 5.13
CA THR A 12 67.18 27.77 5.45
C THR A 12 65.94 28.21 6.25
N PRO A 13 64.75 27.61 6.08
CA PRO A 13 63.62 27.83 7.00
C PRO A 13 63.66 26.86 8.20
N PRO A 14 63.30 27.30 9.42
CA PRO A 14 63.27 26.46 10.61
C PRO A 14 61.91 25.76 10.82
N GLN A 15 61.96 24.84 11.77
CA GLN A 15 61.03 23.77 12.12
C GLN A 15 59.67 24.20 12.68
N SER A 16 58.78 23.22 12.61
CA SER A 16 57.45 23.05 13.21
C SER A 16 57.35 23.37 14.71
N GLU A 17 56.30 24.09 15.09
CA GLU A 17 55.72 24.03 16.43
C GLU A 17 54.20 23.82 16.35
N GLN A 18 53.75 22.91 17.21
CA GLN A 18 52.41 22.37 17.35
C GLN A 18 51.44 23.39 17.95
N THR A 19 50.21 23.41 17.45
CA THR A 19 49.05 23.84 18.24
C THR A 19 47.98 22.74 18.22
N SER A 20 47.91 22.05 19.36
CA SER A 20 46.74 21.43 19.99
C SER A 20 45.65 20.87 19.07
N GLY A 21 45.73 19.57 18.81
CA GLY A 21 44.57 18.78 18.41
C GLY A 21 43.60 18.65 19.58
N GLU A 22 42.48 19.35 19.51
CA GLU A 22 41.24 18.86 20.11
C GLU A 22 40.66 17.83 19.15
N ALA A 23 40.80 16.57 19.54
CA ALA A 23 40.11 15.46 18.92
C ALA A 23 38.60 15.67 19.09
N ALA A 24 37.98 16.35 18.13
CA ALA A 24 36.58 16.13 17.83
C ALA A 24 36.45 14.66 17.50
N GLY A 25 35.91 13.90 18.45
CA GLY A 25 35.72 12.47 18.34
C GLY A 25 35.05 12.18 17.00
N GLN A 26 35.81 11.54 16.11
CA GLN A 26 35.25 10.82 14.99
C GLN A 26 34.30 9.80 15.61
N SER A 27 33.01 10.12 15.66
CA SER A 27 32.01 9.07 15.78
C SER A 27 32.27 8.17 14.58
N LYS A 28 32.68 6.94 14.85
CA LYS A 28 32.63 5.89 13.85
C LYS A 28 31.20 5.92 13.33
N ALA A 29 31.01 6.30 12.08
CA ALA A 29 29.78 6.09 11.35
C ALA A 29 29.53 4.57 11.33
N SER A 30 28.90 4.06 12.39
CA SER A 30 28.40 2.70 12.41
C SER A 30 27.18 2.67 11.52
N ASP A 31 27.27 1.95 10.40
CA ASP A 31 26.17 1.48 9.56
C ASP A 31 24.95 2.43 9.52
N GLY A 32 25.04 3.53 8.77
CA GLY A 32 24.03 4.61 8.76
C GLY A 32 22.60 4.24 8.31
N HIS A 33 22.26 2.95 8.18
CA HIS A 33 20.93 2.45 7.87
C HIS A 33 20.45 1.47 8.95
N LEU A 34 19.18 1.63 9.36
CA LEU A 34 18.58 0.92 10.49
C LEU A 34 17.98 -0.43 10.10
N SER A 35 17.59 -0.62 8.84
CA SER A 35 16.87 -1.81 8.36
C SER A 35 17.78 -2.99 8.00
N SER A 36 19.01 -2.72 7.54
CA SER A 36 19.91 -3.73 6.95
C SER A 36 21.31 -3.78 7.58
N GLY A 37 21.47 -3.19 8.77
CA GLY A 37 22.74 -3.18 9.53
C GLY A 37 23.02 -4.48 10.30
N LYS A 38 24.17 -4.57 10.97
CA LYS A 38 24.54 -5.74 11.81
C LYS A 38 23.55 -6.00 12.96
N ASP A 39 22.85 -4.96 13.41
CA ASP A 39 21.77 -5.05 14.39
C ASP A 39 20.58 -4.20 13.92
N PRO A 40 19.72 -4.73 13.05
CA PRO A 40 18.65 -3.94 12.45
C PRO A 40 17.59 -3.63 13.51
N LYS A 41 17.24 -2.34 13.64
CA LYS A 41 16.23 -1.85 14.57
C LYS A 41 14.84 -2.14 14.03
N PHE A 42 13.86 -2.28 14.93
CA PHE A 42 12.47 -2.25 14.52
C PHE A 42 12.14 -0.86 13.96
N LEU A 43 11.62 -0.82 12.73
CA LEU A 43 11.32 0.43 12.05
C LEU A 43 9.96 0.97 12.52
N CYS A 44 9.97 2.19 13.05
CA CYS A 44 8.78 2.93 13.43
C CYS A 44 8.69 4.14 12.51
N GLY A 45 7.65 4.20 11.68
CA GLY A 45 7.56 5.23 10.65
C GLY A 45 6.16 5.69 10.34
N VAL A 46 6.06 6.49 9.29
CA VAL A 46 4.80 6.97 8.70
C VAL A 46 4.86 6.78 7.19
N GLY A 47 3.71 6.52 6.58
CA GLY A 47 3.56 6.47 5.13
C GLY A 47 3.11 7.81 4.55
N LEU A 48 3.59 8.12 3.35
CA LEU A 48 3.19 9.27 2.56
C LEU A 48 3.20 8.93 1.06
N SER A 49 2.04 9.01 0.40
CA SER A 49 1.98 9.05 -1.06
C SER A 49 2.11 10.50 -1.54
N VAL A 50 3.10 10.76 -2.38
CA VAL A 50 3.36 12.11 -2.90
C VAL A 50 2.19 12.57 -3.77
N TYR A 51 1.58 11.71 -4.59
CA TYR A 51 0.36 12.09 -5.30
C TYR A 51 -0.74 12.54 -4.34
N GLN A 52 -1.11 11.73 -3.35
CA GLN A 52 -2.18 12.07 -2.39
C GLN A 52 -1.87 13.35 -1.61
N THR A 53 -0.59 13.73 -1.52
CA THR A 53 -0.14 14.90 -0.75
C THR A 53 0.32 16.11 -1.55
N SER A 54 0.41 16.00 -2.88
CA SER A 54 1.00 17.06 -3.71
C SER A 54 0.34 17.19 -5.07
N GLY A 55 -0.41 16.19 -5.50
CA GLY A 55 -0.86 16.03 -6.88
C GLY A 55 0.29 15.68 -7.80
N CYS A 56 -0.06 15.30 -9.03
CA CYS A 56 0.90 15.14 -10.11
C CYS A 56 0.23 15.48 -11.44
N PRO A 57 0.67 16.56 -12.13
CA PRO A 57 0.18 16.85 -13.48
C PRO A 57 0.52 15.69 -14.42
N ASN A 58 -0.29 15.50 -15.46
CA ASN A 58 -0.08 14.50 -16.51
C ASN A 58 0.04 13.05 -16.00
N SER A 59 -0.69 12.72 -14.94
CA SER A 59 -0.83 11.36 -14.42
C SER A 59 -2.18 10.74 -14.77
N ASN A 60 -2.26 9.42 -14.73
CA ASN A 60 -3.51 8.67 -14.88
C ASN A 60 -4.59 9.12 -13.89
N TRP A 61 -4.22 9.50 -12.66
CA TRP A 61 -5.14 10.03 -11.66
C TRP A 61 -5.60 11.46 -11.98
N SER A 62 -4.69 12.35 -12.40
CA SER A 62 -5.09 13.73 -12.76
C SER A 62 -6.04 13.78 -13.97
N GLU A 63 -5.87 12.86 -14.92
CA GLU A 63 -6.84 12.70 -16.01
C GLU A 63 -8.15 12.11 -15.48
N PHE A 64 -8.09 11.08 -14.65
CA PHE A 64 -9.29 10.44 -14.10
C PHE A 64 -10.16 11.43 -13.32
N GLU A 65 -9.56 12.24 -12.44
CA GLU A 65 -10.23 13.28 -11.64
C GLU A 65 -10.97 14.33 -12.49
N THR A 66 -10.42 14.67 -13.65
CA THR A 66 -10.98 15.71 -14.53
C THR A 66 -11.87 15.12 -15.62
N SER A 67 -11.97 13.80 -15.68
CA SER A 67 -12.64 13.11 -16.76
C SER A 67 -14.06 12.70 -16.42
N ASN A 68 -14.94 12.71 -17.41
CA ASN A 68 -16.29 12.18 -17.27
C ASN A 68 -16.32 10.63 -17.36
N TYR A 69 -15.30 9.93 -16.82
CA TYR A 69 -15.01 8.52 -17.16
C TYR A 69 -16.06 7.50 -16.71
N PHE A 70 -17.12 7.92 -16.02
CA PHE A 70 -18.16 7.03 -15.56
C PHE A 70 -19.57 7.57 -15.86
N ASP A 71 -19.95 7.45 -17.13
CA ASP A 71 -21.33 7.53 -17.58
C ASP A 71 -21.75 6.11 -17.98
N SER A 72 -21.98 5.22 -17.00
CA SER A 72 -22.71 3.98 -17.30
C SER A 72 -24.16 4.35 -17.52
N ARG A 73 -24.45 4.83 -18.74
CA ARG A 73 -25.81 4.84 -19.26
C ARG A 73 -26.19 3.40 -19.50
N ILE A 74 -27.04 2.87 -18.62
CA ILE A 74 -27.80 1.69 -19.01
C ILE A 74 -28.86 2.19 -19.97
N GLN A 75 -28.60 2.04 -21.28
CA GLN A 75 -29.63 2.17 -22.29
C GLN A 75 -30.46 0.88 -22.30
N LEU A 76 -31.65 0.94 -21.73
CA LEU A 76 -32.65 -0.09 -21.95
C LEU A 76 -33.49 0.31 -23.16
N ARG A 77 -33.27 -0.39 -24.28
CA ARG A 77 -34.14 -0.32 -25.45
C ARG A 77 -35.22 -1.39 -25.33
N PHE A 78 -36.45 -0.94 -25.14
CA PHE A 78 -37.61 -1.79 -25.29
C PHE A 78 -38.15 -1.62 -26.72
N SER A 79 -37.93 -2.63 -27.55
CA SER A 79 -38.49 -2.70 -28.91
C SER A 79 -39.78 -3.53 -28.88
N GLY A 80 -40.86 -2.94 -29.36
CA GLY A 80 -42.16 -3.58 -29.52
C GLY A 80 -42.57 -3.51 -30.99
N GLY A 81 -43.12 -4.60 -31.52
CA GLY A 81 -43.73 -4.62 -32.86
C GLY A 81 -45.25 -4.54 -32.76
N ASP A 82 -45.88 -3.83 -33.69
CA ASP A 82 -47.32 -3.96 -33.90
C ASP A 82 -47.60 -5.34 -34.51
N LEU A 83 -48.14 -6.26 -33.71
CA LEU A 83 -48.48 -7.62 -34.14
C LEU A 83 -49.60 -7.63 -35.20
N SER A 84 -50.34 -6.53 -35.40
CA SER A 84 -51.33 -6.42 -36.46
C SER A 84 -50.71 -6.15 -37.84
N ALA A 85 -49.42 -5.79 -37.90
CA ALA A 85 -48.67 -5.51 -39.13
C ALA A 85 -47.68 -6.64 -39.52
N LEU A 86 -47.93 -7.86 -39.03
CA LEU A 86 -47.16 -9.07 -39.36
C LEU A 86 -47.36 -9.43 -40.84
N ASP A 87 -46.29 -9.41 -41.63
CA ASP A 87 -46.33 -9.90 -43.01
C ASP A 87 -46.48 -11.43 -43.00
N PRO A 88 -47.60 -11.99 -43.49
CA PRO A 88 -47.89 -13.42 -43.42
C PRO A 88 -47.01 -14.27 -44.35
N VAL A 89 -46.25 -13.66 -45.27
CA VAL A 89 -45.35 -14.38 -46.19
C VAL A 89 -43.94 -14.48 -45.62
N THR A 90 -43.46 -13.43 -44.95
CA THR A 90 -42.08 -13.36 -44.44
C THR A 90 -41.94 -13.63 -42.94
N ASN A 91 -43.07 -13.67 -42.22
CA ASN A 91 -43.13 -13.84 -40.76
C ASN A 91 -42.21 -12.86 -40.00
N SER A 92 -42.11 -11.62 -40.51
CA SER A 92 -41.27 -10.58 -39.94
C SER A 92 -42.10 -9.31 -39.68
N ALA A 93 -41.86 -8.66 -38.53
CA ALA A 93 -42.43 -7.36 -38.18
C ALA A 93 -41.31 -6.33 -38.08
N LYS A 94 -41.54 -5.10 -38.56
CA LYS A 94 -40.62 -3.98 -38.31
C LYS A 94 -40.71 -3.60 -36.82
N LEU A 95 -39.73 -4.02 -36.04
CA LEU A 95 -39.59 -3.59 -34.64
C LEU A 95 -39.31 -2.09 -34.60
N GLN A 96 -40.17 -1.32 -33.95
CA GLN A 96 -39.89 0.07 -33.60
C GLN A 96 -39.46 0.13 -32.13
N THR A 97 -38.50 1.00 -31.82
CA THR A 97 -38.13 1.27 -30.43
C THR A 97 -39.28 2.05 -29.78
N VAL A 98 -39.91 1.47 -28.76
CA VAL A 98 -41.12 2.03 -28.12
C VAL A 98 -40.76 2.84 -26.88
N CYS A 99 -39.65 2.49 -26.21
CA CYS A 99 -39.12 3.24 -25.09
C CYS A 99 -37.59 3.13 -25.06
N GLU A 100 -36.93 4.28 -24.93
CA GLU A 100 -35.53 4.39 -24.53
C GLU A 100 -35.51 5.03 -23.15
N ALA A 101 -34.92 4.33 -22.19
CA ALA A 101 -34.66 4.88 -20.86
C ALA A 101 -33.15 4.91 -20.64
N ASP A 102 -32.63 6.11 -20.40
CA ASP A 102 -31.24 6.35 -20.02
C ASP A 102 -31.18 6.45 -18.50
N TRP A 103 -30.46 5.52 -17.87
CA TRP A 103 -30.20 5.55 -16.43
C TRP A 103 -28.71 5.72 -16.18
N GLU A 104 -28.34 6.75 -15.44
CA GLU A 104 -27.01 6.86 -14.85
C GLU A 104 -26.92 5.90 -13.66
N VAL A 105 -26.05 4.89 -13.77
CA VAL A 105 -25.86 3.90 -12.70
C VAL A 105 -24.42 3.96 -12.19
N GLY A 106 -24.29 4.27 -10.91
CA GLY A 106 -23.02 4.25 -10.17
C GLY A 106 -22.84 5.50 -9.28
N PRO A 107 -22.09 5.41 -8.17
CA PRO A 107 -21.65 6.60 -7.46
C PRO A 107 -20.71 7.44 -8.35
N PRO A 108 -20.58 8.75 -8.11
CA PRO A 108 -19.61 9.56 -8.84
C PRO A 108 -18.19 9.01 -8.64
N HIS A 109 -17.37 9.10 -9.68
CA HIS A 109 -16.01 8.56 -9.67
C HIS A 109 -15.13 9.24 -8.60
N ILE A 110 -15.40 10.52 -8.28
CA ILE A 110 -14.97 11.22 -7.06
C ILE A 110 -16.22 11.66 -6.28
N VAL A 111 -16.34 11.27 -5.01
CA VAL A 111 -17.55 11.43 -4.17
C VAL A 111 -18.00 12.89 -4.05
N THR A 112 -17.07 13.82 -3.87
CA THR A 112 -17.36 15.25 -3.72
C THR A 112 -17.19 16.06 -5.01
N GLY A 113 -16.60 15.45 -6.04
CA GLY A 113 -16.15 16.16 -7.25
C GLY A 113 -14.88 16.99 -7.06
N ASP A 114 -14.28 16.98 -5.86
CA ASP A 114 -13.03 17.70 -5.61
C ASP A 114 -11.87 17.07 -6.38
N VAL A 115 -11.21 17.87 -7.19
CA VAL A 115 -9.95 17.50 -7.84
C VAL A 115 -8.79 17.93 -6.96
N LEU A 116 -7.74 17.12 -6.88
CA LEU A 116 -6.52 17.54 -6.19
C LEU A 116 -5.84 18.68 -6.95
N GLY A 117 -5.99 18.66 -8.29
CA GLY A 117 -5.54 19.69 -9.23
C GLY A 117 -4.02 19.72 -9.41
N GLU A 118 -3.55 20.51 -10.38
CA GLU A 118 -2.16 20.94 -10.42
C GLU A 118 -1.94 21.95 -9.29
N GLY A 119 -1.23 21.55 -8.23
CA GLY A 119 -0.62 22.55 -7.34
C GLY A 119 -1.19 22.71 -5.93
N ASN A 120 -1.91 21.74 -5.38
CA ASN A 120 -2.05 21.75 -3.92
C ASN A 120 -0.73 21.44 -3.21
N GLY A 121 0.21 20.72 -3.88
CA GLY A 121 1.67 20.76 -3.66
C GLY A 121 2.13 20.85 -2.22
N PHE A 122 1.37 20.31 -1.26
CA PHE A 122 1.53 20.75 0.11
C PHE A 122 2.78 20.11 0.65
N PHE A 123 2.87 18.78 0.64
CA PHE A 123 4.13 18.12 0.96
C PHE A 123 5.26 18.57 0.02
N TRP A 124 5.02 18.68 -1.29
CA TRP A 124 6.05 19.12 -2.23
C TRP A 124 6.64 20.52 -1.92
N ARG A 125 5.89 21.40 -1.26
CA ARG A 125 6.35 22.72 -0.79
C ARG A 125 6.87 22.69 0.65
N THR A 126 6.23 21.93 1.54
CA THR A 126 6.49 21.90 2.99
C THR A 126 7.29 20.67 3.44
N TRP A 127 7.90 19.92 2.52
CA TRP A 127 8.56 18.64 2.78
C TRP A 127 9.56 18.70 3.94
N LYS A 128 10.38 19.76 4.05
CA LYS A 128 11.34 19.91 5.17
C LYS A 128 10.64 19.90 6.52
N ASP A 129 9.58 20.68 6.61
CA ASP A 129 8.79 20.87 7.82
C ASP A 129 7.96 19.62 8.15
N ASP A 130 7.47 18.91 7.14
CA ASP A 130 6.73 17.65 7.33
C ASP A 130 7.68 16.50 7.73
N ILE A 131 8.88 16.40 7.16
CA ILE A 131 9.90 15.41 7.56
C ILE A 131 10.33 15.66 9.00
N LYS A 132 10.55 16.93 9.39
CA LYS A 132 10.84 17.29 10.78
C LYS A 132 9.73 16.86 11.72
N ARG A 133 8.46 17.07 11.36
CA ARG A 133 7.30 16.59 12.16
C ARG A 133 7.29 15.08 12.30
N ALA A 134 7.63 14.33 11.26
CA ALA A 134 7.75 12.88 11.35
C ALA A 134 8.84 12.46 12.36
N ALA A 135 10.00 13.11 12.34
CA ALA A 135 11.06 12.87 13.32
C ALA A 135 10.62 13.22 14.75
N GLU A 136 9.90 14.34 14.94
CA GLU A 136 9.34 14.76 16.25
C GLU A 136 8.30 13.77 16.81
N LEU A 137 7.64 12.98 15.96
CA LEU A 137 6.78 11.87 16.40
C LEU A 137 7.58 10.65 16.90
N GLY A 138 8.91 10.66 16.79
CA GLY A 138 9.80 9.53 17.11
C GLY A 138 9.99 8.56 15.94
N CYS A 139 9.66 8.96 14.70
CA CYS A 139 9.91 8.09 13.55
C CYS A 139 11.41 7.89 13.33
N ASN A 140 11.80 6.67 12.98
CA ASN A 140 13.13 6.32 12.52
C ASN A 140 13.13 5.86 11.05
N SER A 141 11.96 5.86 10.40
CA SER A 141 11.79 5.58 8.98
C SER A 141 10.63 6.40 8.40
N LEU A 142 10.73 6.77 7.13
CA LEU A 142 9.67 7.45 6.39
C LEU A 142 9.43 6.73 5.06
N ARG A 143 8.23 6.17 4.88
CA ARG A 143 7.84 5.51 3.63
C ARG A 143 7.24 6.53 2.68
N ILE A 144 7.82 6.64 1.48
CA ILE A 144 7.46 7.67 0.49
C ILE A 144 7.45 7.12 -0.93
N SER A 145 6.50 7.57 -1.76
CA SER A 145 6.47 7.23 -3.20
C SER A 145 7.40 8.13 -4.02
N ILE A 146 7.89 7.59 -5.15
CA ILE A 146 8.43 8.38 -6.26
C ILE A 146 7.34 8.48 -7.33
N GLU A 147 6.91 9.70 -7.64
CA GLU A 147 5.91 9.92 -8.69
C GLU A 147 6.54 9.83 -10.09
N TRP A 148 6.34 8.71 -10.75
CA TRP A 148 6.84 8.45 -12.11
C TRP A 148 6.41 9.56 -13.09
N ALA A 149 5.17 10.04 -13.01
CA ALA A 149 4.66 11.12 -13.85
C ALA A 149 5.38 12.47 -13.65
N LEU A 150 5.95 12.74 -12.46
CA LEU A 150 6.82 13.90 -12.24
C LEU A 150 8.23 13.67 -12.80
N ILE A 151 8.77 12.47 -12.63
CA ILE A 151 10.13 12.13 -13.06
C ILE A 151 10.24 12.04 -14.59
N GLU A 152 9.27 11.41 -15.24
CA GLU A 152 9.23 11.15 -16.68
C GLU A 152 7.89 11.61 -17.28
N PRO A 153 7.65 12.93 -17.37
CA PRO A 153 6.37 13.49 -17.84
C PRO A 153 6.07 13.13 -19.30
N LYS A 154 7.09 12.82 -20.09
CA LYS A 154 6.98 12.24 -21.43
C LYS A 154 7.98 11.10 -21.54
N ARG A 155 7.60 10.03 -22.22
CA ARG A 155 8.47 8.86 -22.40
C ARG A 155 9.86 9.27 -22.91
N GLY A 156 10.90 8.86 -22.18
CA GLY A 156 12.30 9.15 -22.45
C GLY A 156 12.76 10.57 -22.11
N THR A 157 11.90 11.43 -21.55
CA THR A 157 12.24 12.79 -21.13
C THR A 157 12.13 12.91 -19.62
N TYR A 158 13.26 13.11 -18.95
CA TYR A 158 13.31 13.21 -17.49
C TYR A 158 13.30 14.67 -17.01
N ASP A 159 12.48 14.97 -16.00
CA ASP A 159 12.49 16.26 -15.33
C ASP A 159 13.58 16.28 -14.24
N HIS A 160 14.70 16.95 -14.55
CA HIS A 160 15.83 17.05 -13.63
C HIS A 160 15.52 17.86 -12.37
N TRP A 161 14.56 18.78 -12.41
CA TRP A 161 14.14 19.51 -11.21
C TRP A 161 13.39 18.59 -10.26
N ALA A 162 12.49 17.75 -10.79
CA ALA A 162 11.80 16.74 -9.98
C ALA A 162 12.79 15.73 -9.39
N VAL A 163 13.74 15.24 -10.19
CA VAL A 163 14.82 14.35 -9.73
C VAL A 163 15.62 14.99 -8.59
N GLN A 164 16.09 16.23 -8.77
CA GLN A 164 16.83 16.95 -7.75
C GLN A 164 16.01 17.14 -6.47
N ARG A 165 14.70 17.42 -6.59
CA ARG A 165 13.82 17.54 -5.43
C ARG A 165 13.76 16.26 -4.61
N TYR A 166 13.68 15.10 -5.24
CA TYR A 166 13.73 13.82 -4.53
C TYR A 166 15.07 13.59 -3.83
N HIS A 167 16.21 13.96 -4.44
CA HIS A 167 17.50 13.94 -3.75
C HIS A 167 17.48 14.79 -2.47
N ASP A 168 16.92 15.99 -2.54
CA ASP A 168 16.85 16.91 -1.40
C ASP A 168 15.94 16.35 -0.29
N ILE A 169 14.77 15.79 -0.67
CA ILE A 169 13.85 15.11 0.25
C ILE A 169 14.55 13.94 0.95
N PHE A 170 15.21 13.05 0.20
CA PHE A 170 15.88 11.88 0.79
C PHE A 170 17.04 12.27 1.70
N LYS A 171 17.83 13.29 1.32
CA LYS A 171 18.89 13.82 2.18
C LYS A 171 18.34 14.37 3.49
N GLU A 172 17.21 15.06 3.46
CA GLU A 172 16.58 15.59 4.67
C GLU A 172 16.01 14.49 5.57
N ILE A 173 15.37 13.46 5.00
CA ILE A 173 14.93 12.28 5.78
C ILE A 173 16.13 11.70 6.56
N ILE A 174 17.26 11.49 5.89
CA ILE A 174 18.49 10.99 6.50
C ILE A 174 19.07 11.98 7.52
N ALA A 175 19.07 13.28 7.21
CA ALA A 175 19.56 14.33 8.11
C ALA A 175 18.76 14.41 9.42
N GLN A 176 17.46 14.08 9.37
CA GLN A 176 16.59 13.96 10.54
C GLN A 176 16.71 12.59 11.25
N GLY A 177 17.68 11.76 10.86
CA GLY A 177 17.95 10.45 11.49
C GLY A 177 16.96 9.35 11.12
N MET A 178 16.22 9.52 10.02
CA MET A 178 15.27 8.53 9.52
C MET A 178 15.80 7.80 8.28
N GLU A 179 15.33 6.57 8.08
CA GLU A 179 15.58 5.80 6.87
C GLU A 179 14.44 5.94 5.85
N PRO A 180 14.70 6.39 4.61
CA PRO A 180 13.72 6.38 3.54
C PRO A 180 13.34 4.94 3.15
N ASN A 181 12.05 4.64 3.08
CA ASN A 181 11.49 3.44 2.46
C ASN A 181 10.77 3.85 1.16
N VAL A 182 11.31 3.45 0.01
CA VAL A 182 10.94 4.02 -1.29
C VAL A 182 9.93 3.12 -2.00
N THR A 183 8.79 3.68 -2.41
CA THR A 183 7.79 3.00 -3.24
C THR A 183 7.81 3.52 -4.68
N LEU A 184 8.06 2.64 -5.65
CA LEU A 184 8.21 2.99 -7.06
C LEU A 184 6.88 3.26 -7.77
N HIS A 185 5.80 2.58 -7.35
CA HIS A 185 4.47 2.77 -7.94
C HIS A 185 3.40 2.71 -6.85
N TRP A 186 2.68 3.81 -6.69
CA TRP A 186 1.60 3.96 -5.72
C TRP A 186 0.30 4.35 -6.43
N PHE A 187 -0.20 3.45 -7.29
CA PHE A 187 -1.34 3.63 -8.20
C PHE A 187 -1.15 4.67 -9.32
N VAL A 188 -0.19 5.57 -9.17
CA VAL A 188 0.01 6.72 -10.03
C VAL A 188 1.13 6.43 -11.02
N HIS A 189 0.89 6.77 -12.28
CA HIS A 189 1.85 6.64 -13.36
C HIS A 189 1.55 7.68 -14.45
N PRO A 190 2.49 7.94 -15.38
CA PRO A 190 2.29 8.94 -16.41
C PRO A 190 1.08 8.66 -17.30
N ALA A 191 0.33 9.70 -17.66
CA ALA A 191 -0.82 9.59 -18.55
C ALA A 191 -0.44 8.95 -19.90
N TRP A 192 0.75 9.25 -20.43
CA TRP A 192 1.25 8.62 -21.66
C TRP A 192 1.39 7.10 -21.53
N PHE A 193 1.68 6.57 -20.33
CA PHE A 193 1.76 5.13 -20.09
C PHE A 193 0.37 4.50 -20.07
N GLU A 194 -0.62 5.18 -19.45
CA GLU A 194 -2.03 4.79 -19.48
C GLU A 194 -2.56 4.76 -20.94
N HIS A 195 -2.25 5.78 -21.75
CA HIS A 195 -2.72 5.88 -23.14
C HIS A 195 -2.20 4.76 -24.05
N ILE A 196 -0.98 4.26 -23.80
CA ILE A 196 -0.46 3.09 -24.52
C ILE A 196 -0.96 1.76 -23.96
N GLY A 197 -1.84 1.78 -22.95
CA GLY A 197 -2.52 0.63 -22.36
C GLY A 197 -1.92 0.14 -21.04
N ALA A 198 -0.94 0.85 -20.46
CA ALA A 198 -0.30 0.56 -19.18
C ALA A 198 -0.09 -0.94 -18.92
N PHE A 199 -0.48 -1.45 -17.75
CA PHE A 199 -0.32 -2.85 -17.38
C PHE A 199 -1.33 -3.80 -18.03
N LEU A 200 -2.27 -3.34 -18.88
CA LEU A 200 -3.08 -4.27 -19.69
C LEU A 200 -2.28 -4.92 -20.82
N LYS A 201 -1.19 -4.29 -21.27
CA LYS A 201 -0.33 -4.82 -22.33
C LYS A 201 0.93 -5.41 -21.71
N GLU A 202 1.17 -6.68 -21.98
CA GLU A 202 2.36 -7.40 -21.51
C GLU A 202 3.66 -6.71 -21.94
N GLN A 203 3.75 -6.23 -23.20
CA GLN A 203 4.96 -5.55 -23.69
C GLN A 203 5.31 -4.27 -22.91
N ASN A 204 4.36 -3.69 -22.19
CA ASN A 204 4.57 -2.48 -21.41
C ASN A 204 5.24 -2.75 -20.06
N ILE A 205 5.35 -4.02 -19.63
CA ILE A 205 6.07 -4.39 -18.40
C ILE A 205 7.52 -3.86 -18.44
N ALA A 206 8.20 -4.01 -19.58
CA ALA A 206 9.57 -3.54 -19.75
C ALA A 206 9.73 -2.02 -19.54
N ILE A 207 8.70 -1.23 -19.85
CA ILE A 207 8.72 0.23 -19.68
C ILE A 207 8.74 0.59 -18.19
N PHE A 208 7.92 -0.08 -17.37
CA PHE A 208 7.98 0.11 -15.92
C PHE A 208 9.31 -0.37 -15.34
N VAL A 209 9.84 -1.50 -15.83
CA VAL A 209 11.15 -2.02 -15.40
C VAL A 209 12.27 -1.02 -15.71
N ASP A 210 12.22 -0.35 -16.87
CA ASP A 210 13.20 0.68 -17.23
C ASP A 210 13.10 1.91 -16.31
N PHE A 211 11.89 2.37 -15.98
CA PHE A 211 11.71 3.40 -14.96
C PHE A 211 12.24 2.98 -13.59
N ALA A 212 11.94 1.76 -13.15
CA ALA A 212 12.42 1.23 -11.87
C ALA A 212 13.95 1.14 -11.82
N LYS A 213 14.60 0.75 -12.92
CA LYS A 213 16.07 0.76 -13.06
C LYS A 213 16.64 2.17 -12.99
N PHE A 214 16.00 3.14 -13.64
CA PHE A 214 16.39 4.54 -13.55
C PHE A 214 16.28 5.05 -12.11
N ALA A 215 15.12 4.93 -11.48
CA ALA A 215 14.88 5.40 -10.12
C ALA A 215 15.82 4.72 -9.10
N PHE A 216 16.05 3.42 -9.24
CA PHE A 216 17.04 2.72 -8.42
C PHE A 216 18.45 3.27 -8.66
N SER A 217 18.88 3.40 -9.92
CA SER A 217 20.21 3.95 -10.22
C SER A 217 20.39 5.36 -9.67
N GLU A 218 19.34 6.19 -9.70
CA GLU A 218 19.42 7.56 -9.21
C GLU A 218 19.43 7.64 -7.68
N PHE A 219 18.57 6.87 -7.00
CA PHE A 219 18.30 7.07 -5.57
C PHE A 219 18.74 5.92 -4.66
N ARG A 220 19.36 4.83 -5.17
CA ARG A 220 19.83 3.67 -4.36
C ARG A 220 20.72 4.02 -3.17
N ALA A 221 21.42 5.14 -3.22
CA ALA A 221 22.30 5.57 -2.14
C ALA A 221 21.53 5.96 -0.86
N TYR A 222 20.23 6.26 -0.96
CA TYR A 222 19.44 6.78 0.16
C TYR A 222 18.59 5.73 0.87
N SER A 223 18.24 4.63 0.21
CA SER A 223 17.25 3.68 0.73
C SER A 223 17.70 2.23 0.60
N LYS A 224 17.47 1.45 1.67
CA LYS A 224 17.68 0.00 1.70
C LYS A 224 16.40 -0.79 1.48
N LEU A 225 15.23 -0.17 1.64
CA LEU A 225 13.93 -0.80 1.45
C LEU A 225 13.23 -0.23 0.21
N TRP A 226 13.07 -1.09 -0.81
CA TRP A 226 12.45 -0.74 -2.08
C TRP A 226 11.15 -1.51 -2.28
N VAL A 227 10.06 -0.79 -2.47
CA VAL A 227 8.75 -1.35 -2.80
C VAL A 227 8.50 -1.13 -4.28
N THR A 228 8.21 -2.21 -5.00
CA THR A 228 7.83 -2.13 -6.42
C THR A 228 6.45 -1.52 -6.61
N PHE A 229 5.41 -2.16 -6.05
CA PHE A 229 4.02 -1.72 -6.15
C PHE A 229 3.38 -1.65 -4.78
N ASN A 230 2.56 -0.61 -4.57
CA ASN A 230 1.54 -0.56 -3.55
C ASN A 230 0.24 -1.21 -4.06
N GLU A 231 -0.25 -2.22 -3.32
CA GLU A 231 -1.59 -2.81 -3.44
C GLU A 231 -2.04 -3.11 -4.89
N PRO A 232 -1.29 -3.91 -5.66
CA PRO A 232 -1.62 -4.17 -7.07
C PRO A 232 -3.04 -4.75 -7.26
N ALA A 233 -3.54 -5.51 -6.26
CA ALA A 233 -4.90 -6.04 -6.31
C ALA A 233 -5.99 -4.98 -6.11
N VAL A 234 -5.75 -3.94 -5.29
CA VAL A 234 -6.66 -2.79 -5.15
C VAL A 234 -6.70 -2.00 -6.45
N SER A 235 -5.55 -1.72 -7.05
CA SER A 235 -5.51 -1.08 -8.38
C SER A 235 -6.32 -1.87 -9.42
N SER A 236 -6.22 -3.20 -9.41
CA SER A 236 -7.01 -4.09 -10.26
C SER A 236 -8.52 -4.04 -9.93
N LEU A 237 -8.90 -4.21 -8.66
CA LEU A 237 -10.29 -4.26 -8.20
C LEU A 237 -10.98 -2.91 -8.42
N CYS A 238 -10.41 -1.84 -7.89
CA CYS A 238 -10.95 -0.50 -7.97
C CYS A 238 -10.94 0.03 -9.41
N GLY A 239 -9.89 -0.27 -10.18
CA GLY A 239 -9.75 0.19 -11.56
C GLY A 239 -10.64 -0.52 -12.60
N PHE A 240 -10.94 -1.81 -12.40
CA PHE A 240 -11.62 -2.62 -13.42
C PHE A 240 -12.93 -3.29 -12.98
N ILE A 241 -13.19 -3.41 -11.68
CA ILE A 241 -14.40 -4.04 -11.16
C ILE A 241 -15.32 -2.99 -10.54
N ALA A 242 -14.82 -2.19 -9.60
CA ALA A 242 -15.59 -1.15 -8.93
C ALA A 242 -15.71 0.13 -9.76
N GLY A 243 -14.69 0.45 -10.58
CA GLY A 243 -14.68 1.63 -11.44
C GLY A 243 -14.40 2.96 -10.73
N ASN A 244 -13.97 2.94 -9.47
CA ASN A 244 -13.72 4.13 -8.66
C ASN A 244 -12.23 4.54 -8.60
N HIS A 245 -11.34 3.86 -9.32
CA HIS A 245 -9.95 4.27 -9.54
C HIS A 245 -9.68 4.27 -11.06
N PRO A 246 -8.64 4.96 -11.56
CA PRO A 246 -8.21 4.82 -12.95
C PRO A 246 -7.97 3.33 -13.29
N PRO A 247 -8.41 2.83 -14.47
CA PRO A 247 -9.02 3.56 -15.60
C PRO A 247 -10.55 3.64 -15.59
N GLY A 248 -11.20 3.54 -14.43
CA GLY A 248 -12.64 3.77 -14.26
C GLY A 248 -13.52 2.72 -14.94
N LYS A 249 -13.07 1.47 -15.03
CA LYS A 249 -13.82 0.40 -15.71
C LYS A 249 -14.63 -0.41 -14.70
N PHE A 250 -15.82 -0.83 -15.12
CA PHE A 250 -16.78 -1.53 -14.26
C PHE A 250 -17.05 -2.95 -14.74
N LEU A 251 -17.06 -3.90 -13.80
CA LEU A 251 -17.32 -5.33 -14.04
C LEU A 251 -16.44 -5.99 -15.12
N GLN A 252 -15.26 -5.43 -15.42
CA GLN A 252 -14.30 -5.96 -16.40
C GLN A 252 -13.32 -6.94 -15.76
N TYR A 253 -13.83 -7.98 -15.10
CA TYR A 253 -13.03 -8.93 -14.32
C TYR A 253 -11.85 -9.56 -15.07
N ARG A 254 -11.97 -9.83 -16.38
CA ARG A 254 -10.85 -10.36 -17.18
C ARG A 254 -9.71 -9.35 -17.25
N LYS A 255 -10.03 -8.07 -17.46
CA LYS A 255 -9.02 -7.00 -17.50
C LYS A 255 -8.41 -6.77 -16.12
N ALA A 256 -9.21 -6.86 -15.05
CA ALA A 256 -8.71 -6.87 -13.67
C ALA A 256 -7.65 -7.97 -13.47
N GLY A 257 -7.98 -9.22 -13.83
CA GLY A 257 -7.04 -10.33 -13.77
C GLY A 257 -5.79 -10.14 -14.64
N THR A 258 -5.93 -9.61 -15.86
CA THR A 258 -4.79 -9.30 -16.74
C THR A 258 -3.89 -8.21 -16.16
N TRP A 259 -4.48 -7.13 -15.63
CA TRP A 259 -3.78 -6.03 -14.98
C TRP A 259 -2.96 -6.52 -13.78
N LEU A 260 -3.62 -7.24 -12.86
CA LEU A 260 -2.96 -7.80 -11.68
C LEU A 260 -1.84 -8.78 -12.07
N CYS A 261 -2.08 -9.66 -13.04
CA CYS A 261 -1.06 -10.58 -13.54
C CYS A 261 0.18 -9.83 -14.04
N ASN A 262 -0.01 -8.81 -14.86
CA ASN A 262 1.10 -8.05 -15.44
C ASN A 262 1.82 -7.17 -14.40
N MET A 263 1.13 -6.62 -13.40
CA MET A 263 1.80 -5.93 -12.28
C MET A 263 2.67 -6.91 -11.46
N LEU A 264 2.18 -8.13 -11.20
CA LEU A 264 2.94 -9.14 -10.48
C LEU A 264 4.15 -9.65 -11.28
N ARG A 265 4.00 -9.78 -12.60
CA ARG A 265 5.13 -10.04 -13.52
C ARG A 265 6.15 -8.90 -13.51
N ALA A 266 5.67 -7.65 -13.57
CA ALA A 266 6.50 -6.48 -13.49
C ALA A 266 7.26 -6.40 -12.16
N HIS A 267 6.65 -6.81 -11.03
CA HIS A 267 7.35 -6.94 -9.76
C HIS A 267 8.53 -7.91 -9.86
N ALA A 268 8.28 -9.12 -10.38
CA ALA A 268 9.30 -10.16 -10.51
C ALA A 268 10.45 -9.74 -11.47
N ASP A 269 10.11 -9.07 -12.57
CA ASP A 269 11.10 -8.61 -13.55
C ASP A 269 11.88 -7.39 -13.04
N THR A 270 11.24 -6.47 -12.31
CA THR A 270 11.90 -5.37 -11.61
C THR A 270 12.85 -5.89 -10.53
N TYR A 271 12.45 -6.90 -9.76
CA TYR A 271 13.31 -7.55 -8.78
C TYR A 271 14.60 -8.04 -9.46
N LYS A 272 14.49 -8.84 -10.53
CA LYS A 272 15.66 -9.35 -11.26
C LYS A 272 16.53 -8.21 -11.82
N ALA A 273 15.89 -7.20 -12.41
CA ALA A 273 16.58 -6.07 -13.01
C ALA A 273 17.39 -5.29 -11.96
N ILE A 274 16.80 -4.93 -10.83
CA ILE A 274 17.48 -4.21 -9.75
C ILE A 274 18.59 -5.09 -9.15
N ARG A 275 18.34 -6.39 -8.91
CA ARG A 275 19.37 -7.31 -8.41
C ARG A 275 20.61 -7.41 -9.31
N ALA A 276 20.46 -7.16 -10.61
CA ALA A 276 21.57 -7.14 -11.56
C ALA A 276 22.33 -5.80 -11.63
N LEU A 277 21.79 -4.72 -11.06
CA LEU A 277 22.42 -3.40 -11.05
C LEU A 277 23.44 -3.26 -9.90
N PRO A 278 24.43 -2.33 -10.01
CA PRO A 278 25.34 -2.00 -8.92
C PRO A 278 24.58 -1.57 -7.65
N GLY A 279 24.96 -2.13 -6.49
CA GLY A 279 24.25 -1.91 -5.22
C GLY A 279 22.95 -2.72 -5.07
N GLY A 280 22.50 -3.41 -6.14
CA GLY A 280 21.26 -4.19 -6.14
C GLY A 280 21.22 -5.32 -5.12
N LYS A 281 22.38 -5.89 -4.74
CA LYS A 281 22.50 -6.93 -3.70
C LYS A 281 22.53 -6.38 -2.27
N GLU A 282 22.63 -5.07 -2.10
CA GLU A 282 22.78 -4.39 -0.82
C GLU A 282 21.47 -3.79 -0.30
N VAL A 283 20.36 -4.05 -0.98
CA VAL A 283 19.02 -3.56 -0.65
C VAL A 283 18.05 -4.74 -0.52
N GLU A 284 16.89 -4.50 0.07
CA GLU A 284 15.76 -5.42 0.07
C GLU A 284 14.65 -4.86 -0.84
N ILE A 285 14.03 -5.74 -1.61
CA ILE A 285 13.01 -5.42 -2.61
C ILE A 285 11.75 -6.21 -2.30
N GLY A 286 10.64 -5.51 -2.09
CA GLY A 286 9.37 -6.09 -1.70
C GLY A 286 8.19 -5.69 -2.59
N LEU A 287 7.07 -6.34 -2.30
CA LEU A 287 5.74 -5.98 -2.77
C LEU A 287 4.91 -5.58 -1.55
N VAL A 288 4.16 -4.48 -1.65
CA VAL A 288 3.17 -4.12 -0.64
C VAL A 288 1.80 -4.57 -1.12
N HIS A 289 1.07 -5.31 -0.30
CA HIS A 289 -0.27 -5.80 -0.62
C HIS A 289 -1.24 -5.58 0.54
N ASN A 290 -2.47 -5.20 0.19
CA ASN A 290 -3.54 -5.03 1.17
C ASN A 290 -4.10 -6.39 1.58
N VAL A 291 -3.98 -6.76 2.84
CA VAL A 291 -4.66 -7.96 3.35
C VAL A 291 -5.97 -7.54 3.96
N PHE A 292 -7.03 -7.63 3.18
CA PHE A 292 -8.39 -7.36 3.62
C PHE A 292 -9.30 -8.55 3.31
N TRP A 293 -10.29 -8.79 4.16
CA TRP A 293 -11.30 -9.80 3.92
C TRP A 293 -12.64 -9.35 4.49
N THR A 294 -13.70 -9.96 3.95
CA THR A 294 -15.06 -9.78 4.43
C THR A 294 -15.58 -11.05 5.07
N GLU A 295 -16.41 -10.90 6.11
CA GLU A 295 -17.02 -12.01 6.84
C GLU A 295 -18.55 -12.01 6.72
N PRO A 296 -19.17 -13.17 6.43
CA PRO A 296 -20.62 -13.30 6.35
C PRO A 296 -21.18 -13.61 7.75
N LYS A 297 -21.41 -12.60 8.59
CA LYS A 297 -21.99 -12.80 9.94
C LYS A 297 -23.53 -12.93 9.94
N TYR A 298 -24.10 -13.55 8.90
CA TYR A 298 -25.55 -13.79 8.76
C TYR A 298 -25.92 -15.28 8.87
N LYS A 299 -26.93 -15.59 9.69
CA LYS A 299 -27.38 -16.98 9.98
C LYS A 299 -28.81 -17.31 9.52
N GLY A 300 -29.48 -16.39 8.82
CA GLY A 300 -30.85 -16.59 8.32
C GLY A 300 -30.94 -17.42 7.02
N PRO A 301 -32.12 -17.53 6.40
CA PRO A 301 -32.36 -18.41 5.25
C PRO A 301 -31.45 -18.15 4.04
N PHE A 302 -30.93 -16.92 3.89
CA PHE A 302 -30.00 -16.53 2.83
C PHE A 302 -28.51 -16.77 3.14
N ALA A 303 -28.16 -17.46 4.23
CA ALA A 303 -26.77 -17.59 4.68
C ALA A 303 -25.85 -18.25 3.64
N ALA A 304 -26.34 -19.23 2.87
CA ALA A 304 -25.56 -19.86 1.80
C ALA A 304 -25.24 -18.87 0.66
N TYR A 305 -26.22 -18.06 0.26
CA TYR A 305 -26.05 -17.02 -0.75
C TYR A 305 -25.03 -15.95 -0.31
N ILE A 306 -25.17 -15.44 0.91
CA ILE A 306 -24.28 -14.41 1.46
C ILE A 306 -22.85 -14.95 1.61
N ARG A 307 -22.68 -16.20 2.07
CA ARG A 307 -21.36 -16.86 2.09
C ARG A 307 -20.73 -16.97 0.70
N GLY A 308 -21.52 -17.34 -0.32
CA GLY A 308 -21.05 -17.39 -1.70
C GLY A 308 -20.62 -16.03 -2.23
N ALA A 309 -21.41 -14.98 -1.99
CA ALA A 309 -21.10 -13.62 -2.38
C ALA A 309 -19.83 -13.08 -1.67
N VAL A 310 -19.69 -13.33 -0.37
CA VAL A 310 -18.51 -12.96 0.41
C VAL A 310 -17.27 -13.72 -0.06
N ALA A 311 -17.35 -15.03 -0.28
CA ALA A 311 -16.23 -15.81 -0.81
C ALA A 311 -15.80 -15.31 -2.19
N PHE A 312 -16.76 -14.96 -3.05
CA PHE A 312 -16.44 -14.34 -4.35
C PHE A 312 -15.81 -12.96 -4.19
N GLY A 313 -16.30 -12.12 -3.28
CA GLY A 313 -15.70 -10.82 -2.95
C GLY A 313 -14.25 -10.96 -2.46
N ASN A 314 -13.99 -11.88 -1.53
CA ASN A 314 -12.66 -12.19 -1.00
C ASN A 314 -11.70 -12.70 -2.08
N LEU A 315 -12.19 -13.46 -3.06
CA LEU A 315 -11.40 -13.84 -4.22
C LEU A 315 -10.98 -12.61 -5.05
N THR A 316 -11.89 -11.65 -5.23
CA THR A 316 -11.61 -10.43 -6.03
C THR A 316 -10.65 -9.46 -5.34
N TRP A 317 -10.54 -9.49 -4.01
CA TRP A 317 -9.50 -8.78 -3.24
C TRP A 317 -8.09 -9.29 -3.55
N GLY A 318 -7.97 -10.50 -4.09
CA GLY A 318 -6.71 -10.99 -4.67
C GLY A 318 -5.69 -11.51 -3.66
N ASN A 319 -5.99 -11.58 -2.37
CA ASN A 319 -5.07 -12.08 -1.33
C ASN A 319 -4.41 -13.41 -1.72
N GLU A 320 -5.23 -14.42 -2.02
CA GLU A 320 -4.75 -15.75 -2.42
C GLU A 320 -4.02 -15.72 -3.76
N THR A 321 -4.50 -14.92 -4.70
CA THR A 321 -3.89 -14.81 -6.04
C THR A 321 -2.47 -14.24 -5.94
N VAL A 322 -2.28 -13.18 -5.16
CA VAL A 322 -0.97 -12.55 -4.92
C VAL A 322 -0.07 -13.49 -4.14
N MET A 323 -0.57 -14.12 -3.07
CA MET A 323 0.24 -15.05 -2.27
C MET A 323 0.66 -16.29 -3.05
N ASN A 324 -0.21 -16.89 -3.87
CA ASN A 324 0.15 -18.03 -4.71
C ASN A 324 1.20 -17.66 -5.75
N PHE A 325 1.11 -16.47 -6.34
CA PHE A 325 2.14 -15.98 -7.25
C PHE A 325 3.48 -15.79 -6.53
N LEU A 326 3.50 -15.13 -5.37
CA LEU A 326 4.74 -14.92 -4.61
C LEU A 326 5.33 -16.20 -4.02
N LYS A 327 4.52 -17.23 -3.73
CA LYS A 327 4.99 -18.52 -3.20
C LYS A 327 5.47 -19.48 -4.29
N LYS A 328 4.81 -19.50 -5.45
CA LYS A 328 4.97 -20.57 -6.46
C LYS A 328 5.18 -20.07 -7.90
N GLY A 329 5.03 -18.78 -8.14
CA GLY A 329 4.92 -18.21 -9.50
C GLY A 329 3.60 -18.48 -10.18
N TRP A 330 2.64 -19.12 -9.49
CA TRP A 330 1.36 -19.50 -10.06
C TRP A 330 0.34 -18.36 -9.87
N PHE A 331 -0.10 -17.79 -10.97
CA PHE A 331 -1.20 -16.84 -11.02
C PHE A 331 -2.45 -17.51 -11.58
N HIS A 332 -3.54 -17.47 -10.81
CA HIS A 332 -4.85 -17.89 -11.32
C HIS A 332 -5.93 -16.97 -10.77
N TYR A 333 -6.44 -16.12 -11.65
CA TYR A 333 -7.58 -15.27 -11.38
C TYR A 333 -8.82 -15.92 -12.00
N TRP A 334 -9.71 -16.41 -11.12
CA TRP A 334 -10.93 -17.10 -11.49
C TRP A 334 -12.15 -16.19 -11.37
N VAL A 335 -13.07 -16.31 -12.33
CA VAL A 335 -14.34 -15.60 -12.31
C VAL A 335 -15.41 -16.60 -12.76
N PRO A 336 -16.48 -16.83 -11.97
CA PRO A 336 -17.58 -17.69 -12.36
C PRO A 336 -18.11 -17.31 -13.76
N PHE A 337 -18.34 -18.30 -14.61
CA PHE A 337 -18.93 -18.16 -15.95
C PHE A 337 -18.15 -17.28 -16.95
N ARG A 338 -16.91 -16.88 -16.63
CA ARG A 338 -16.02 -16.13 -17.52
C ARG A 338 -14.68 -16.85 -17.71
N ARG A 339 -13.94 -16.48 -18.75
CA ARG A 339 -12.63 -17.07 -19.07
C ARG A 339 -11.59 -16.69 -18.01
N HIS A 340 -10.83 -17.67 -17.54
CA HIS A 340 -9.83 -17.50 -16.47
C HIS A 340 -8.62 -16.73 -17.00
N VAL A 341 -7.92 -16.00 -16.12
CA VAL A 341 -6.55 -15.54 -16.40
C VAL A 341 -5.62 -16.45 -15.61
N LYS A 342 -4.79 -17.21 -16.33
CA LYS A 342 -3.80 -18.12 -15.77
C LYS A 342 -2.43 -17.74 -16.29
N TYR A 343 -1.42 -17.80 -15.43
CA TYR A 343 -0.04 -17.58 -15.80
C TYR A 343 0.88 -18.31 -14.83
N GLN A 344 1.94 -18.92 -15.35
CA GLN A 344 3.01 -19.52 -14.55
C GLN A 344 4.28 -18.73 -14.81
N TYR A 345 4.88 -18.18 -13.76
CA TYR A 345 6.17 -17.52 -13.86
C TYR A 345 7.24 -18.56 -14.24
N PRO A 346 8.05 -18.31 -15.29
CA PRO A 346 9.00 -19.30 -15.82
C PRO A 346 10.01 -19.80 -14.77
N ASP A 347 10.42 -18.94 -13.85
CA ASP A 347 11.44 -19.26 -12.83
C ASP A 347 10.84 -19.87 -11.56
N GLY A 348 9.54 -20.18 -11.55
CA GLY A 348 8.83 -20.62 -10.34
C GLY A 348 8.63 -19.47 -9.36
N LYS A 349 9.12 -19.61 -8.12
CA LYS A 349 8.93 -18.59 -7.06
C LYS A 349 9.62 -17.27 -7.45
N PRO A 350 8.87 -16.16 -7.65
CA PRO A 350 9.46 -14.87 -7.95
C PRO A 350 10.22 -14.31 -6.73
N GLY A 351 11.22 -13.47 -6.97
CA GLY A 351 11.99 -12.83 -5.91
C GLY A 351 11.18 -11.78 -5.16
N CYS A 352 11.25 -11.82 -3.84
CA CYS A 352 10.60 -10.87 -2.92
C CYS A 352 11.29 -11.04 -1.57
N ASP A 353 12.00 -10.01 -1.10
CA ASP A 353 12.83 -10.10 0.11
C ASP A 353 12.02 -9.82 1.38
N PHE A 354 10.94 -9.05 1.27
CA PHE A 354 10.02 -8.77 2.37
C PHE A 354 8.60 -8.59 1.83
N PHE A 355 7.63 -8.84 2.70
CA PHE A 355 6.22 -8.57 2.42
C PHE A 355 5.79 -7.29 3.12
N GLY A 356 5.37 -6.30 2.34
CA GLY A 356 4.70 -5.11 2.86
C GLY A 356 3.23 -5.39 3.12
N LEU A 357 2.80 -5.27 4.37
CA LEU A 357 1.44 -5.53 4.79
C LEU A 357 0.71 -4.20 4.99
N ASN A 358 -0.23 -3.90 4.10
CA ASN A 358 -1.23 -2.88 4.36
C ASN A 358 -2.45 -3.56 4.99
N HIS A 359 -2.81 -3.15 6.20
CA HIS A 359 -3.95 -3.72 6.88
C HIS A 359 -4.64 -2.67 7.73
N TYR A 360 -5.95 -2.51 7.50
CA TYR A 360 -6.78 -1.58 8.25
C TYR A 360 -7.68 -2.36 9.20
N SER A 361 -8.62 -3.15 8.68
CA SER A 361 -9.49 -3.99 9.49
C SER A 361 -10.07 -5.12 8.65
N ARG A 362 -11.05 -5.84 9.19
CA ARG A 362 -11.93 -6.75 8.46
C ARG A 362 -13.25 -6.07 8.08
N GLY A 363 -13.84 -6.51 6.98
CA GLY A 363 -15.21 -6.18 6.62
C GLY A 363 -16.21 -7.15 7.27
N VAL A 364 -17.34 -6.62 7.72
CA VAL A 364 -18.50 -7.43 8.12
C VAL A 364 -19.64 -7.00 7.24
N VAL A 365 -20.32 -7.94 6.60
CA VAL A 365 -21.48 -7.61 5.75
C VAL A 365 -22.75 -8.24 6.27
N ASN A 366 -23.85 -7.50 6.15
CA ASN A 366 -25.18 -7.97 6.54
C ASN A 366 -25.87 -8.72 5.38
N ALA A 367 -27.16 -9.02 5.54
CA ALA A 367 -27.94 -9.74 4.54
C ALA A 367 -28.05 -9.05 3.17
N LEU A 368 -27.85 -7.74 3.13
CA LEU A 368 -27.90 -6.89 1.94
C LEU A 368 -26.51 -6.67 1.31
N LEU A 369 -25.48 -7.39 1.79
CA LEU A 369 -24.08 -7.25 1.33
C LEU A 369 -23.48 -5.85 1.53
N VAL A 370 -24.01 -5.07 2.46
CA VAL A 370 -23.45 -3.78 2.87
C VAL A 370 -22.74 -3.89 4.23
N PRO A 371 -21.80 -2.99 4.55
CA PRO A 371 -21.11 -2.98 5.84
C PRO A 371 -22.09 -3.03 7.02
N ASP A 372 -21.93 -4.05 7.86
CA ASP A 372 -22.75 -4.23 9.05
C ASP A 372 -22.19 -3.43 10.22
N LYS A 373 -23.06 -2.63 10.82
CA LYS A 373 -22.75 -1.89 12.04
C LYS A 373 -22.79 -2.76 13.29
N LYS A 374 -23.32 -3.98 13.18
CA LYS A 374 -23.40 -4.95 14.27
C LYS A 374 -22.04 -5.61 14.46
N GLY A 375 -21.26 -5.06 15.37
CA GLY A 375 -19.99 -5.62 15.85
C GLY A 375 -19.70 -5.16 17.27
N PRO A 376 -18.72 -5.77 17.93
CA PRO A 376 -18.41 -5.47 19.32
C PRO A 376 -17.62 -4.16 19.48
N GLY A 377 -17.10 -3.59 18.38
CA GLY A 377 -16.28 -2.38 18.38
C GLY A 377 -16.94 -1.20 17.67
N LYS A 378 -16.40 0.00 17.92
CA LYS A 378 -16.75 1.24 17.20
C LYS A 378 -16.51 1.09 15.70
N ILE A 379 -17.17 1.93 14.92
CA ILE A 379 -17.05 1.95 13.46
C ILE A 379 -16.34 3.24 13.06
N ALA A 380 -15.23 3.10 12.33
CA ALA A 380 -14.50 4.19 11.71
C ALA A 380 -15.35 4.93 10.66
N ASP A 381 -14.96 6.13 10.27
CA ASP A 381 -15.70 6.92 9.28
C ASP A 381 -15.80 6.22 7.91
N MET A 382 -14.88 5.30 7.60
CA MET A 382 -14.93 4.45 6.40
C MET A 382 -15.88 3.24 6.50
N GLY A 383 -16.57 3.03 7.62
CA GLY A 383 -17.48 1.91 7.80
C GLY A 383 -16.83 0.61 8.30
N TYR A 384 -15.54 0.63 8.62
CA TYR A 384 -14.83 -0.52 9.20
C TYR A 384 -14.88 -0.51 10.72
N GLN A 385 -14.94 -1.69 11.34
CA GLN A 385 -14.91 -1.81 12.80
C GLN A 385 -13.47 -1.60 13.31
N ILE A 386 -13.31 -0.93 14.44
CA ILE A 386 -12.06 -0.97 15.22
C ILE A 386 -11.95 -2.39 15.78
N TYR A 387 -11.07 -3.19 15.18
CA TYR A 387 -10.97 -4.62 15.47
C TYR A 387 -9.51 -5.10 15.51
N PRO A 388 -8.73 -4.71 16.54
CA PRO A 388 -7.30 -4.94 16.60
C PRO A 388 -6.82 -6.38 16.33
N PRO A 389 -7.49 -7.47 16.76
CA PRO A 389 -7.04 -8.83 16.46
C PRO A 389 -6.90 -9.13 14.95
N SER A 390 -7.53 -8.34 14.09
CA SER A 390 -7.39 -8.47 12.64
C SER A 390 -5.94 -8.28 12.16
N ILE A 391 -5.15 -7.37 12.76
CA ILE A 391 -3.75 -7.19 12.33
C ILE A 391 -2.89 -8.40 12.68
N TYR A 392 -3.12 -9.03 13.84
CA TYR A 392 -2.44 -10.26 14.21
C TYR A 392 -2.73 -11.37 13.19
N ARG A 393 -4.01 -11.52 12.82
CA ARG A 393 -4.42 -12.51 11.81
C ARG A 393 -3.83 -12.21 10.43
N ALA A 394 -3.76 -10.93 10.04
CA ALA A 394 -3.14 -10.50 8.79
C ALA A 394 -1.62 -10.77 8.77
N VAL A 395 -0.92 -10.55 9.89
CA VAL A 395 0.50 -10.92 10.06
C VAL A 395 0.69 -12.43 9.96
N ALA A 396 -0.17 -13.22 10.64
CA ALA A 396 -0.11 -14.67 10.57
C ALA A 396 -0.30 -15.18 9.13
N TYR A 397 -1.24 -14.59 8.38
CA TYR A 397 -1.41 -14.86 6.95
C TYR A 397 -0.20 -14.44 6.13
N ALA A 398 0.33 -13.22 6.28
CA ALA A 398 1.52 -12.78 5.54
C ALA A 398 2.75 -13.66 5.81
N SER A 399 2.87 -14.22 7.02
CA SER A 399 3.99 -15.10 7.42
C SER A 399 4.06 -16.42 6.63
N GLU A 400 3.01 -16.77 5.88
CA GLU A 400 3.00 -17.85 4.90
C GLU A 400 4.09 -17.73 3.83
N LEU A 401 4.52 -16.52 3.50
CA LEU A 401 5.50 -16.28 2.44
C LEU A 401 6.93 -16.66 2.86
N GLY A 402 7.17 -16.73 4.18
CA GLY A 402 8.47 -17.09 4.75
C GLY A 402 9.53 -16.00 4.59
N VAL A 403 9.12 -14.74 4.44
CA VAL A 403 9.98 -13.55 4.37
C VAL A 403 9.58 -12.57 5.48
N PRO A 404 10.47 -11.64 5.87
CA PRO A 404 10.14 -10.58 6.83
C PRO A 404 8.91 -9.78 6.43
N ILE A 405 8.18 -9.29 7.43
CA ILE A 405 6.97 -8.49 7.26
C ILE A 405 7.25 -7.07 7.75
N TYR A 406 6.84 -6.08 6.96
CA TYR A 406 6.72 -4.69 7.41
C TYR A 406 5.26 -4.29 7.30
N VAL A 407 4.65 -3.81 8.39
CA VAL A 407 3.31 -3.22 8.31
C VAL A 407 3.47 -1.84 7.69
N THR A 408 3.21 -1.73 6.40
CA THR A 408 3.53 -0.54 5.60
C THR A 408 2.44 0.52 5.59
N GLU A 409 1.20 0.13 5.94
CA GLU A 409 0.08 1.02 6.25
C GLU A 409 -0.83 0.39 7.29
N ASN A 410 -1.13 1.16 8.34
CA ASN A 410 -2.23 0.94 9.27
C ASN A 410 -2.65 2.29 9.84
N GLY A 411 -3.95 2.53 9.94
CA GLY A 411 -4.49 3.77 10.50
C GLY A 411 -6.00 3.83 10.40
N ILE A 412 -6.59 4.95 10.80
CA ILE A 412 -8.04 5.13 10.79
C ILE A 412 -8.41 6.55 10.33
N PRO A 413 -9.43 6.71 9.48
CA PRO A 413 -10.03 8.01 9.26
C PRO A 413 -10.93 8.33 10.45
N SER A 414 -10.64 9.44 11.12
CA SER A 414 -11.50 9.96 12.18
C SER A 414 -11.58 11.48 12.07
N LYS A 415 -12.66 11.95 11.42
CA LYS A 415 -13.01 13.37 11.27
C LYS A 415 -13.83 13.85 12.48
N LYS A 416 -14.66 12.98 13.06
CA LYS A 416 -15.66 13.34 14.09
C LYS A 416 -15.16 13.24 15.52
N ASP A 417 -14.24 12.31 15.78
CA ASP A 417 -13.78 11.98 17.12
C ASP A 417 -12.30 11.60 17.09
N ASP A 418 -11.42 12.58 17.31
CA ASP A 418 -9.97 12.34 17.31
C ASP A 418 -9.54 11.30 18.37
N ASP A 419 -10.37 10.97 19.36
CA ASP A 419 -10.07 9.96 20.39
C ASP A 419 -10.06 8.54 19.82
N SER A 420 -10.82 8.26 18.75
CA SER A 420 -10.85 6.92 18.14
C SER A 420 -9.52 6.52 17.48
N ARG A 421 -8.66 7.48 17.14
CA ARG A 421 -7.31 7.22 16.59
C ARG A 421 -6.36 6.71 17.66
N GLU A 422 -6.45 7.23 18.89
CA GLU A 422 -5.68 6.71 20.02
C GLU A 422 -6.07 5.26 20.35
N GLU A 423 -7.38 4.98 20.41
CA GLU A 423 -7.91 3.63 20.62
C GLU A 423 -7.39 2.65 19.55
N TRP A 424 -7.39 3.08 18.28
CA TRP A 424 -6.84 2.31 17.17
C TRP A 424 -5.35 2.02 17.33
N ILE A 425 -4.53 3.06 17.51
CA ILE A 425 -3.07 2.92 17.61
C ILE A 425 -2.71 1.98 18.76
N ASN A 426 -3.29 2.19 19.94
CA ASN A 426 -3.02 1.38 21.12
C ASN A 426 -3.42 -0.09 20.91
N GLY A 427 -4.61 -0.34 20.34
CA GLY A 427 -5.08 -1.69 20.09
C GLY A 427 -4.20 -2.43 19.08
N TYR A 428 -3.96 -1.83 17.91
CA TYR A 428 -3.27 -2.48 16.80
C TYR A 428 -1.77 -2.70 17.10
N LEU A 429 -1.10 -1.73 17.73
CA LEU A 429 0.31 -1.91 18.12
C LEU A 429 0.49 -2.94 19.23
N THR A 430 -0.47 -3.06 20.15
CA THR A 430 -0.48 -4.16 21.14
C THR A 430 -0.52 -5.51 20.44
N GLU A 431 -1.46 -5.71 19.51
CA GLU A 431 -1.57 -6.98 18.78
C GLU A 431 -0.34 -7.26 17.90
N LEU A 432 0.28 -6.22 17.33
CA LEU A 432 1.50 -6.37 16.55
C LEU A 432 2.69 -6.84 17.39
N GLU A 433 2.86 -6.25 18.58
CA GLU A 433 3.90 -6.68 19.51
C GLU A 433 3.68 -8.11 19.99
N GLU A 434 2.44 -8.50 20.30
CA GLU A 434 2.10 -9.88 20.65
C GLU A 434 2.42 -10.85 19.51
N ALA A 435 2.20 -10.46 18.25
CA ALA A 435 2.63 -11.26 17.10
C ALA A 435 4.17 -11.45 17.08
N VAL A 436 4.94 -10.41 17.36
CA VAL A 436 6.41 -10.54 17.44
C VAL A 436 6.82 -11.46 18.60
N LYS A 437 6.18 -11.34 19.78
CA LYS A 437 6.43 -12.22 20.93
C LYS A 437 6.13 -13.70 20.63
N ASP A 438 5.06 -13.96 19.90
CA ASP A 438 4.67 -15.30 19.46
C ASP A 438 5.56 -15.85 18.31
N GLY A 439 6.50 -15.05 17.81
CA GLY A 439 7.56 -15.46 16.90
C GLY A 439 7.32 -15.13 15.43
N PHE A 440 6.39 -14.23 15.09
CA PHE A 440 6.29 -13.71 13.73
C PHE A 440 7.44 -12.71 13.44
N ASP A 441 8.06 -12.79 12.25
CA ASP A 441 9.16 -11.90 11.83
C ASP A 441 8.61 -10.58 11.27
N VAL A 442 8.11 -9.72 12.16
CA VAL A 442 7.66 -8.37 11.82
C VAL A 442 8.75 -7.37 12.19
N ARG A 443 9.25 -6.61 11.22
CA ARG A 443 10.42 -5.74 11.38
C ARG A 443 10.13 -4.26 11.36
N GLY A 444 8.89 -3.86 11.10
CA GLY A 444 8.50 -2.47 11.21
C GLY A 444 7.01 -2.22 11.10
N TYR A 445 6.64 -1.00 11.47
CA TYR A 445 5.29 -0.45 11.43
C TYR A 445 5.32 0.99 10.93
N MET A 446 4.53 1.27 9.91
CA MET A 446 4.36 2.59 9.30
C MET A 446 2.90 3.00 9.40
N TYR A 447 2.63 4.05 10.18
CA TYR A 447 1.28 4.58 10.33
C TYR A 447 0.82 5.28 9.04
N TRP A 448 -0.40 4.99 8.59
CA TRP A 448 -1.07 5.71 7.51
C TRP A 448 -2.03 6.75 8.09
N THR A 449 -1.76 8.05 7.99
CA THR A 449 -0.66 8.75 7.29
C THR A 449 -0.15 9.92 8.14
N LEU A 450 1.00 10.50 7.78
CA LEU A 450 1.56 11.67 8.48
C LEU A 450 0.58 12.86 8.49
N ILE A 451 -0.03 13.17 7.35
CA ILE A 451 -0.86 14.36 7.14
C ILE A 451 -2.17 13.95 6.49
N ASP A 452 -3.26 14.65 6.81
CA ASP A 452 -4.50 14.49 6.05
C ASP A 452 -4.21 14.73 4.55
N ASN A 453 -4.77 13.88 3.70
CA ASN A 453 -4.42 13.83 2.30
C ASN A 453 -5.65 13.58 1.42
N TYR A 454 -5.42 13.51 0.10
CA TYR A 454 -6.44 13.15 -0.88
C TYR A 454 -6.65 11.64 -0.89
N GLU A 455 -7.76 11.18 -0.32
CA GLU A 455 -8.11 9.77 -0.17
C GLU A 455 -8.88 9.27 -1.40
N TRP A 456 -8.23 9.37 -2.57
CA TRP A 456 -8.69 8.76 -3.81
C TRP A 456 -10.12 9.18 -4.18
N ASN A 457 -11.02 8.22 -4.39
CA ASN A 457 -12.43 8.49 -4.73
C ASN A 457 -13.20 9.23 -3.61
N PHE A 458 -12.69 9.29 -2.38
CA PHE A 458 -13.29 10.06 -1.29
C PHE A 458 -12.73 11.49 -1.19
N ALA A 459 -11.78 11.85 -2.05
CA ALA A 459 -11.09 13.14 -2.02
C ALA A 459 -10.68 13.53 -0.59
N PHE A 460 -11.07 14.70 -0.09
CA PHE A 460 -10.66 15.20 1.23
C PHE A 460 -11.58 14.80 2.39
N GLU A 461 -12.59 13.96 2.17
CA GLU A 461 -13.58 13.67 3.22
C GLU A 461 -13.06 12.81 4.36
N LEU A 462 -12.12 11.90 4.08
CA LEU A 462 -11.55 10.98 5.05
C LEU A 462 -10.27 11.56 5.67
N LYS A 463 -10.24 11.68 7.01
CA LYS A 463 -9.16 12.33 7.74
C LYS A 463 -8.27 11.31 8.45
N PHE A 464 -7.28 10.78 7.73
CA PHE A 464 -6.34 9.76 8.24
C PHE A 464 -5.12 10.33 8.99
N GLY A 465 -4.76 11.59 8.70
CA GLY A 465 -3.50 12.20 9.11
C GLY A 465 -3.28 12.19 10.61
N LEU A 466 -2.02 12.09 11.01
CA LEU A 466 -1.56 12.45 12.36
C LEU A 466 -1.54 13.98 12.55
N TYR A 467 -1.46 14.71 11.44
CA TYR A 467 -1.63 16.16 11.39
C TYR A 467 -2.80 16.50 10.48
N SER A 468 -3.68 17.37 10.96
CA SER A 468 -4.61 18.09 10.08
C SER A 468 -3.91 19.30 9.48
N TYR A 469 -4.55 19.94 8.51
CA TYR A 469 -4.06 21.19 7.93
C TYR A 469 -5.19 22.22 7.77
N ASP A 470 -4.83 23.49 7.85
CA ASP A 470 -5.70 24.60 7.48
C ASP A 470 -5.75 24.76 5.96
N ASP A 471 -6.91 25.12 5.42
CA ASP A 471 -7.07 25.38 4.00
C ASP A 471 -6.57 26.78 3.60
N ASP A 472 -5.39 27.15 4.08
CA ASP A 472 -4.66 28.36 3.71
C ASP A 472 -3.57 28.06 2.67
N GLU A 473 -2.85 29.09 2.20
CA GLU A 473 -1.74 28.92 1.24
C GLU A 473 -0.55 28.18 1.88
N ALA A 474 -0.31 28.42 3.17
CA ALA A 474 0.78 27.82 3.95
C ALA A 474 0.55 26.34 4.28
N LYS A 475 -0.71 25.89 4.17
CA LYS A 475 -1.24 24.61 4.65
C LYS A 475 -0.80 24.32 6.09
N THR A 476 -1.03 25.27 6.99
CA THR A 476 -0.57 25.19 8.39
C THR A 476 -0.97 23.87 9.06
N ARG A 477 -0.02 23.14 9.67
CA ARG A 477 -0.23 21.81 10.26
C ARG A 477 -0.61 21.86 11.73
N HIS A 478 -1.61 21.07 12.14
CA HIS A 478 -2.01 20.90 13.54
C HIS A 478 -1.91 19.44 13.97
N LYS A 479 -1.13 19.16 15.02
CA LYS A 479 -0.98 17.79 15.55
C LYS A 479 -2.31 17.34 16.16
N ARG A 480 -2.82 16.20 15.72
CA ARG A 480 -4.02 15.59 16.32
C ARG A 480 -3.68 14.96 17.66
N LYS A 481 -4.64 14.97 18.59
CA LYS A 481 -4.49 14.37 19.92
C LYS A 481 -4.11 12.88 19.84
N GLY A 482 -4.77 12.14 18.95
CA GLY A 482 -4.48 10.71 18.72
C GLY A 482 -3.03 10.43 18.31
N SER A 483 -2.32 11.41 17.76
CA SER A 483 -0.91 11.29 17.36
C SER A 483 0.05 11.19 18.54
N GLU A 484 -0.36 11.62 19.73
CA GLU A 484 0.42 11.42 20.96
C GLU A 484 0.56 9.95 21.33
N ALA A 485 -0.46 9.13 21.04
CA ALA A 485 -0.39 7.69 21.25
C ALA A 485 0.75 7.08 20.45
N LEU A 486 0.87 7.46 19.17
CA LEU A 486 1.96 7.00 18.31
C LEU A 486 3.32 7.44 18.86
N THR A 487 3.47 8.70 19.29
CA THR A 487 4.70 9.20 19.90
C THR A 487 5.11 8.40 21.13
N ARG A 488 4.15 8.03 21.99
CA ARG A 488 4.43 7.20 23.18
C ARG A 488 4.94 5.81 22.80
N TRP A 489 4.33 5.17 21.81
CA TRP A 489 4.80 3.87 21.31
C TRP A 489 6.18 3.97 20.68
N TYR A 490 6.41 4.96 19.80
CA TYR A 490 7.66 5.07 19.06
C TYR A 490 8.86 5.45 19.93
N LYS A 491 8.63 5.97 21.13
CA LYS A 491 9.69 6.28 22.08
C LYS A 491 10.53 5.07 22.49
N ASP A 492 9.93 3.90 22.67
CA ASP A 492 10.61 2.71 23.18
C ASP A 492 10.46 1.47 22.30
N MET A 493 9.45 1.44 21.41
CA MET A 493 9.16 0.30 20.54
C MET A 493 10.34 -0.12 19.65
N PRO A 494 11.14 0.79 19.05
CA PRO A 494 12.30 0.40 18.24
C PRO A 494 13.29 -0.51 18.97
N GLU A 495 13.56 -0.21 20.25
CA GLU A 495 14.49 -0.99 21.09
C GLU A 495 13.80 -2.21 21.68
N ARG A 496 12.60 -2.01 22.25
CA ARG A 496 11.83 -3.06 22.93
C ARG A 496 11.46 -4.20 22.00
N VAL A 497 10.92 -3.90 20.82
CA VAL A 497 10.58 -4.90 19.79
C VAL A 497 11.84 -5.38 19.06
N GLY A 498 12.81 -4.48 18.83
CA GLY A 498 14.11 -4.85 18.27
C GLY A 498 14.81 -5.95 19.06
N LYS A 499 14.77 -5.88 20.39
CA LYS A 499 15.31 -6.92 21.28
C LYS A 499 14.62 -8.26 21.10
N LEU A 500 13.29 -8.29 20.99
CA LEU A 500 12.54 -9.53 20.74
C LEU A 500 12.96 -10.19 19.42
N LEU A 501 13.18 -9.39 18.37
CA LEU A 501 13.66 -9.87 17.08
C LEU A 501 15.12 -10.34 17.16
N ALA A 502 15.99 -9.66 17.89
CA ALA A 502 17.38 -10.07 18.10
C ALA A 502 17.44 -11.44 18.81
N GLU A 503 16.70 -11.60 19.92
CA GLU A 503 16.59 -12.87 20.64
C GLU A 503 16.00 -13.99 19.77
N ARG A 504 15.07 -13.66 18.86
CA ARG A 504 14.53 -14.61 17.89
C ARG A 504 15.63 -15.10 16.93
N ARG A 505 16.43 -14.18 16.39
CA ARG A 505 17.55 -14.46 15.47
C ARG A 505 18.63 -15.32 16.15
N GLU A 506 19.06 -14.95 17.35
CA GLU A 506 20.09 -15.68 18.12
C GLU A 506 19.69 -17.12 18.41
N ARG A 507 18.40 -17.35 18.73
CA ARG A 507 17.86 -18.69 18.97
C ARG A 507 17.65 -19.52 17.70
N GLY A 508 17.79 -18.93 16.51
CA GLY A 508 17.46 -19.58 15.24
C GLY A 508 15.99 -20.02 15.19
N THR A 509 15.10 -19.27 15.82
CA THR A 509 13.70 -19.70 16.01
C THR A 509 13.04 -19.91 14.65
N PRO A 510 12.49 -21.09 14.34
CA PRO A 510 11.86 -21.34 13.06
C PRO A 510 10.62 -20.44 12.88
N PRO A 511 10.14 -20.26 11.63
CA PRO A 511 8.84 -19.63 11.39
C PRO A 511 7.74 -20.32 12.19
N VAL A 512 6.74 -19.56 12.64
CA VAL A 512 5.56 -20.12 13.32
C VAL A 512 4.89 -21.15 12.40
N PRO A 513 4.77 -22.43 12.83
CA PRO A 513 4.20 -23.48 12.00
C PRO A 513 2.75 -23.17 11.60
N ALA A 514 2.38 -23.50 10.36
CA ALA A 514 1.02 -23.28 9.85
C ALA A 514 -0.06 -23.88 10.78
N SER A 515 0.19 -25.06 11.35
CA SER A 515 -0.71 -25.74 12.29
C SER A 515 -0.97 -24.98 13.60
N LYS A 516 -0.09 -24.05 13.99
CA LYS A 516 -0.24 -23.24 15.22
C LYS A 516 -0.88 -21.88 14.98
N ARG A 517 -0.75 -21.32 13.78
CA ARG A 517 -1.17 -19.93 13.47
C ARG A 517 -2.63 -19.69 13.80
N LYS A 518 -3.52 -20.56 13.34
CA LYS A 518 -4.96 -20.44 13.61
C LYS A 518 -5.28 -20.40 15.10
N GLY A 519 -4.69 -21.31 15.89
CA GLY A 519 -4.91 -21.37 17.33
C GLY A 519 -4.42 -20.11 18.05
N LEU A 520 -3.33 -19.50 17.59
CA LEU A 520 -2.85 -18.22 18.10
C LEU A 520 -3.81 -17.07 17.75
N CYS A 521 -4.23 -16.96 16.48
CA CYS A 521 -5.21 -15.96 16.05
C CYS A 521 -6.51 -16.06 16.85
N ASP A 522 -7.02 -17.27 17.04
CA ASP A 522 -8.26 -17.51 17.78
C ASP A 522 -8.08 -17.20 19.27
N LYS A 523 -6.90 -17.44 19.84
CA LYS A 523 -6.59 -17.02 21.22
C LYS A 523 -6.66 -15.50 21.37
N ARG A 524 -5.99 -14.75 20.48
CA ARG A 524 -5.96 -13.28 20.51
C ARG A 524 -7.35 -12.68 20.35
N GLU A 525 -8.12 -13.18 19.39
CA GLU A 525 -9.48 -12.72 19.13
C GLU A 525 -10.41 -13.00 20.33
N ALA A 526 -10.31 -14.18 20.95
CA ALA A 526 -11.08 -14.50 22.15
C ALA A 526 -10.69 -13.60 23.34
N GLU A 527 -9.39 -13.31 23.55
CA GLU A 527 -8.93 -12.39 24.59
C GLU A 527 -9.48 -10.97 24.40
N PHE A 528 -9.47 -10.46 23.17
CA PHE A 528 -10.06 -9.17 22.84
C PHE A 528 -11.56 -9.12 23.13
N LEU A 529 -12.32 -10.13 22.69
CA LEU A 529 -13.77 -10.18 22.94
C LEU A 529 -14.10 -10.27 24.43
N ARG A 530 -13.30 -10.99 25.23
CA ARG A 530 -13.46 -11.01 26.70
C ARG A 530 -13.22 -9.63 27.32
N LYS A 531 -12.23 -8.87 26.84
CA LYS A 531 -11.97 -7.50 27.30
C LYS A 531 -13.13 -6.54 26.99
N LEU A 532 -13.93 -6.84 25.96
CA LEU A 532 -15.16 -6.12 25.64
C LEU A 532 -16.37 -6.59 26.47
N GLY A 533 -16.18 -7.51 27.42
CA GLY A 533 -17.23 -7.97 28.34
C GLY A 533 -18.11 -9.10 27.79
N LEU A 534 -17.72 -9.74 26.67
CA LEU A 534 -18.49 -10.86 26.12
C LEU A 534 -18.23 -12.15 26.92
N ASP A 535 -19.30 -12.91 27.15
CA ASP A 535 -19.24 -14.23 27.79
C ASP A 535 -18.76 -15.34 26.83
N HIS A 536 -18.54 -16.54 27.37
CA HIS A 536 -18.05 -17.67 26.59
C HIS A 536 -18.98 -18.04 25.42
N ASP A 537 -20.29 -18.05 25.64
CA ASP A 537 -21.27 -18.43 24.62
C ASP A 537 -21.35 -17.40 23.49
N GLN A 538 -21.26 -16.11 23.83
CA GLN A 538 -21.20 -15.01 22.87
C GLN A 538 -19.94 -15.09 22.01
N ILE A 539 -18.78 -15.37 22.62
CA ILE A 539 -17.50 -15.53 21.91
C ILE A 539 -17.56 -16.73 20.96
N THR A 540 -17.98 -17.90 21.43
CA THR A 540 -18.12 -19.11 20.59
C THR A 540 -19.09 -18.90 19.43
N LYS A 541 -20.13 -18.08 19.60
CA LYS A 541 -21.06 -17.72 18.51
C LYS A 541 -20.44 -16.82 17.45
N MET A 542 -19.43 -16.02 17.82
CA MET A 542 -18.73 -15.07 16.94
C MET A 542 -17.51 -15.67 16.23
N MET A 543 -16.91 -16.72 16.80
CA MET A 543 -15.68 -17.35 16.32
C MET A 543 -15.91 -18.83 15.93
N PRO A 544 -16.42 -19.13 14.73
CA PRO A 544 -16.65 -20.51 14.31
C PRO A 544 -15.34 -21.28 14.08
N ASN A 545 -15.23 -22.47 14.68
CA ASN A 545 -13.98 -23.24 14.81
C ASN A 545 -13.29 -23.68 13.50
N ASN A 546 -13.97 -23.73 12.35
CA ASN A 546 -13.45 -24.34 11.11
C ASN A 546 -13.31 -23.36 9.92
N TYR A 547 -13.18 -22.06 10.18
CA TYR A 547 -13.13 -21.06 9.11
C TYR A 547 -11.92 -20.14 9.29
N ASP A 548 -11.03 -20.10 8.31
CA ASP A 548 -10.06 -19.01 8.18
C ASP A 548 -10.66 -17.93 7.26
N PRO A 549 -11.06 -16.77 7.81
CA PRO A 549 -11.76 -15.76 7.04
C PRO A 549 -10.87 -15.07 6.00
N VAL A 550 -9.54 -15.19 6.11
CA VAL A 550 -8.58 -14.56 5.19
C VAL A 550 -8.43 -15.36 3.89
N VAL A 551 -8.53 -16.69 3.98
CA VAL A 551 -8.35 -17.65 2.86
C VAL A 551 -9.67 -18.01 2.17
N ALA A 552 -10.81 -17.65 2.79
CA ALA A 552 -12.15 -17.99 2.35
C ALA A 552 -12.48 -17.47 0.94
N GLY A 553 -12.23 -18.32 -0.05
CA GLY A 553 -12.34 -18.03 -1.48
C GLY A 553 -11.76 -19.16 -2.32
N THR A 554 -10.86 -19.96 -1.75
CA THR A 554 -10.46 -21.26 -2.31
C THR A 554 -11.25 -22.36 -1.60
N ARG A 555 -11.86 -23.27 -2.36
CA ARG A 555 -12.23 -24.57 -1.79
C ARG A 555 -10.92 -25.21 -1.35
N GLU A 556 -10.73 -25.44 -0.05
CA GLU A 556 -9.69 -26.33 0.43
C GLU A 556 -9.77 -27.64 -0.37
N GLY A 557 -8.68 -28.03 -1.04
CA GLY A 557 -8.46 -29.43 -1.41
C GLY A 557 -9.08 -29.96 -2.71
N GLN A 558 -9.32 -29.16 -3.75
CA GLN A 558 -9.37 -29.73 -5.11
C GLN A 558 -8.20 -29.20 -5.93
N GLU A 559 -7.18 -30.05 -6.09
CA GLU A 559 -6.41 -30.12 -7.33
C GLU A 559 -7.42 -30.22 -8.48
N VAL A 560 -7.72 -29.09 -9.10
CA VAL A 560 -8.42 -29.09 -10.39
C VAL A 560 -7.33 -29.34 -11.42
N HIS A 561 -7.05 -30.62 -11.64
CA HIS A 561 -6.37 -31.11 -12.84
C HIS A 561 -7.02 -30.57 -14.12
#